data_AF-M3G1G1-F1
#
_entry.id   AF-M3G1G1-F1
#
_cell.length_a   1.000
_cell.length_b   1.000
_cell.length_c   1.000
_cell.angle_alpha   90.00
_cell.angle_beta   90.00
_cell.angle_gamma   90.00
#
_symmetry.space_group_name_H-M   'P 1'
#
loop_
_entity.id
_entity.type
_entity.pdbx_description
1 polymer ?
#
loop_
_entity_poly.entity_id
_entity_poly.type
_entity_poly.pdbx_seq_one_letter_code
_entity_poly.pdbx_strand_id
1 'polypeptide(L)'
;MQDKPTSTDLIESIQDFLMKEVLPQFKDKDLLSYKTLVSWNMLGVVSREIRSGEELLDRELDRLAKLLNKDFSLPSTLDEKKKLVNVWNVELRDKIRKEKLSVEDSIYWNHVRETVIEKVEITNPRFNTES
;
A
#
# COMPACT_ATOMS: atom_id res chain seq x y z
N MET A 1 -6.42 24.18 18.95
CA MET A 1 -6.18 23.06 18.02
C MET A 1 -6.02 23.72 16.65
N GLN A 2 -4.87 23.59 16.00
CA GLN A 2 -4.66 24.24 14.70
C GLN A 2 -5.20 23.27 13.65
N ASP A 3 -6.38 23.55 13.10
CA ASP A 3 -7.05 22.75 12.06
C ASP A 3 -6.27 22.89 10.73
N LYS A 4 -5.08 22.29 10.67
CA LYS A 4 -4.32 22.19 9.42
C LYS A 4 -4.86 21.00 8.63
N PRO A 5 -5.13 21.18 7.31
CA PRO A 5 -5.50 20.06 6.46
C PRO A 5 -4.40 19.00 6.47
N THR A 6 -4.81 17.74 6.51
CA THR A 6 -3.90 16.59 6.41
C THR A 6 -3.35 16.47 5.00
N SER A 7 -2.29 15.68 4.81
CA SER A 7 -1.75 15.40 3.47
C SER A 7 -2.81 14.78 2.55
N THR A 8 -3.70 13.95 3.08
CA THR A 8 -4.81 13.36 2.32
C THR A 8 -5.84 14.41 1.90
N ASP A 9 -6.19 15.36 2.78
CA ASP A 9 -7.12 16.44 2.44
C ASP A 9 -6.56 17.34 1.33
N LEU A 10 -5.25 17.60 1.37
CA LEU A 10 -4.56 18.36 0.33
C LEU A 10 -4.56 17.63 -1.01
N ILE A 11 -4.27 16.32 -1.01
CA ILE A 11 -4.27 15.49 -2.21
C ILE A 11 -5.67 15.44 -2.83
N GLU A 12 -6.70 15.26 -2.02
CA GLU A 12 -8.10 15.21 -2.47
C GLU A 12 -8.54 16.55 -3.08
N SER A 13 -8.13 17.66 -2.47
CA SER A 13 -8.39 19.00 -3.02
C SER A 13 -7.76 19.20 -4.40
N ILE A 14 -6.53 18.71 -4.60
CA ILE A 14 -5.84 18.77 -5.91
C ILE A 14 -6.54 17.85 -6.92
N GLN A 15 -6.96 16.65 -6.51
CA GLN A 15 -7.71 15.74 -7.37
C GLN A 15 -9.01 16.38 -7.87
N ASP A 16 -9.73 17.05 -6.97
CA ASP A 16 -10.95 17.79 -7.30
C ASP A 16 -10.70 18.92 -8.29
N PHE A 17 -9.65 19.72 -8.07
CA PHE A 17 -9.23 20.76 -9.01
C PHE A 17 -8.90 20.18 -10.40
N LEU A 18 -8.14 19.10 -10.46
CA LEU A 18 -7.78 18.45 -11.73
C LEU A 18 -9.02 18.00 -12.52
N MET A 19 -10.04 17.47 -11.84
CA MET A 19 -11.24 16.96 -12.50
C MET A 19 -12.27 18.05 -12.83
N LYS A 20 -12.49 18.99 -11.91
CA LYS A 20 -13.55 20.00 -12.02
C LYS A 20 -13.12 21.21 -12.84
N GLU A 21 -11.84 21.57 -12.79
CA GLU A 21 -11.34 22.81 -13.39
C GLU A 21 -10.37 22.56 -14.53
N VAL A 22 -9.42 21.62 -14.39
CA VAL A 22 -8.36 21.41 -15.39
C VAL A 22 -8.81 20.54 -16.56
N LEU A 23 -9.36 19.35 -16.29
CA LEU A 23 -9.78 18.40 -17.33
C LEU A 23 -10.75 19.01 -18.36
N PRO A 24 -11.75 19.83 -17.97
CA PRO A 24 -12.66 20.45 -18.92
C PRO A 24 -12.00 21.41 -19.92
N GLN A 25 -10.80 21.92 -19.63
CA GLN A 25 -10.03 22.80 -20.53
C GLN A 25 -9.33 22.03 -21.66
N PHE A 26 -9.25 20.70 -21.56
CA PHE A 26 -8.52 19.84 -22.50
C PHE A 26 -9.42 18.91 -23.32
N LYS A 27 -10.73 19.21 -23.40
CA LYS A 27 -11.72 18.37 -24.11
C LYS A 27 -11.32 17.98 -25.54
N ASP A 28 -10.64 18.87 -26.26
CA ASP A 28 -10.20 18.63 -27.65
C ASP A 28 -8.71 18.23 -27.74
N LYS A 29 -8.06 17.94 -26.61
CA LYS A 29 -6.62 17.62 -26.51
C LYS A 29 -6.42 16.28 -25.81
N ASP A 30 -6.65 15.20 -26.54
CA ASP A 30 -6.63 13.82 -26.03
C ASP A 30 -5.41 13.51 -25.14
N LEU A 31 -4.20 13.86 -25.59
CA LEU A 31 -2.97 13.60 -24.83
C LEU A 31 -2.94 14.31 -23.48
N LEU A 32 -3.44 15.55 -23.40
CA LEU A 32 -3.48 16.31 -22.15
C LEU A 32 -4.61 15.81 -21.24
N SER A 33 -5.77 15.51 -21.80
CA SER A 33 -6.88 14.87 -21.05
C SER A 33 -6.43 13.56 -20.43
N TYR A 34 -5.75 12.71 -21.19
CA TYR A 34 -5.16 11.46 -20.71
C TYR A 34 -4.17 11.70 -19.56
N LYS A 35 -3.21 12.62 -19.73
CA LYS A 35 -2.23 12.94 -18.67
C LYS A 35 -2.89 13.46 -17.40
N THR A 36 -3.95 14.26 -17.50
CA THR A 36 -4.71 14.74 -16.34
C THR A 36 -5.38 13.60 -15.59
N LEU A 37 -6.01 12.66 -16.31
CA LEU A 37 -6.62 11.47 -15.71
C LEU A 37 -5.59 10.56 -15.03
N VAL A 38 -4.43 10.37 -15.64
CA VAL A 38 -3.32 9.60 -15.06
C VAL A 38 -2.83 10.26 -13.77
N SER A 39 -2.58 11.58 -13.80
CA SER A 39 -2.17 12.34 -12.60
C SER A 39 -3.21 12.25 -11.49
N TRP A 40 -4.50 12.40 -11.82
CA TRP A 40 -5.59 12.25 -10.87
C TRP A 40 -5.61 10.85 -10.24
N ASN A 41 -5.42 9.80 -11.05
CA ASN A 41 -5.37 8.43 -10.57
C ASN A 41 -4.17 8.18 -9.64
N MET A 42 -2.97 8.65 -10.02
CA MET A 42 -1.75 8.55 -9.23
C MET A 42 -1.90 9.22 -7.86
N LEU A 43 -2.50 10.41 -7.80
CA LEU A 43 -2.82 11.08 -6.54
C LEU A 43 -3.75 10.24 -5.66
N GLY A 44 -4.75 9.58 -6.27
CA GLY A 44 -5.63 8.65 -5.56
C GLY A 44 -4.91 7.44 -4.98
N VAL A 45 -3.92 6.90 -5.70
CA VAL A 45 -3.05 5.82 -5.19
C VAL A 45 -2.27 6.30 -3.97
N VAL A 46 -1.63 7.47 -4.05
CA VAL A 46 -0.85 8.05 -2.94
C VAL A 46 -1.75 8.31 -1.71
N SER A 47 -2.97 8.84 -1.92
CA SER A 47 -3.92 9.05 -0.82
C SER A 47 -4.26 7.75 -0.10
N ARG A 48 -4.55 6.67 -0.85
CA ARG A 48 -4.83 5.34 -0.27
C ARG A 48 -3.61 4.76 0.45
N GLU A 49 -2.42 4.94 -0.10
CA GLU A 49 -1.17 4.50 0.54
C GLU A 49 -0.96 5.21 1.88
N ILE A 50 -1.22 6.51 1.96
CA ILE A 50 -1.13 7.25 3.22
C ILE A 50 -2.18 6.78 4.23
N ARG A 51 -3.43 6.57 3.79
CA ARG A 51 -4.53 6.14 4.68
C ARG A 51 -4.35 4.73 5.22
N SER A 52 -3.91 3.79 4.39
CA SER A 52 -3.94 2.35 4.71
C SER A 52 -2.55 1.75 4.95
N GLY A 53 -1.49 2.43 4.51
CA GLY A 53 -0.13 1.87 4.49
C GLY A 53 0.40 1.52 5.86
N GLU A 54 0.10 2.31 6.88
CA GLU A 54 0.54 2.01 8.25
C GLU A 54 -0.19 0.80 8.85
N GLU A 55 -1.51 0.73 8.71
CA GLU A 55 -2.30 -0.43 9.17
C GLU A 55 -1.93 -1.72 8.44
N LEU A 56 -1.57 -1.62 7.16
CA LEU A 56 -1.09 -2.75 6.36
C LEU A 56 0.28 -3.26 6.85
N LEU A 57 1.18 -2.35 7.21
CA LEU A 57 2.45 -2.72 7.82
C LEU A 57 2.26 -3.40 9.18
N ASP A 58 1.31 -2.92 9.99
CA ASP A 58 1.00 -3.53 11.29
C ASP A 58 0.50 -4.96 11.12
N ARG A 59 -0.44 -5.18 10.18
CA ARG A 59 -0.92 -6.53 9.84
C ARG A 59 0.19 -7.44 9.30
N GLU A 60 1.07 -6.91 8.46
CA GLU A 60 2.20 -7.67 7.92
C GLU A 60 3.18 -8.07 9.04
N LEU A 61 3.50 -7.15 9.96
CA LEU A 61 4.35 -7.42 11.13
C LEU A 61 3.77 -8.51 12.02
N ASP A 62 2.46 -8.46 12.31
CA ASP A 62 1.79 -9.50 13.10
C ASP A 62 1.87 -10.88 12.45
N ARG A 63 1.72 -10.96 11.11
CA ARG A 63 1.87 -12.22 10.38
C ARG A 63 3.33 -12.70 10.39
N LEU A 64 4.28 -11.81 10.18
CA LEU A 64 5.72 -12.13 10.19
C LEU A 64 6.19 -12.61 11.56
N ALA A 65 5.73 -11.97 12.63
CA ALA A 65 6.06 -12.37 14.00
C ALA A 65 5.62 -13.82 14.30
N LYS A 66 4.42 -14.20 13.87
CA LYS A 66 3.92 -15.58 13.99
C LYS A 66 4.75 -16.58 13.18
N LEU A 67 5.15 -16.22 11.96
CA LEU A 67 5.95 -17.10 11.08
C LEU A 67 7.39 -17.30 11.55
N LEU A 68 7.95 -16.27 12.19
CA LEU A 68 9.33 -16.24 12.69
C LEU A 68 9.41 -16.59 14.19
N ASN A 69 8.28 -16.85 14.85
CA ASN A 69 8.16 -17.08 16.30
C ASN A 69 8.85 -15.98 17.13
N LYS A 70 8.53 -14.71 16.83
CA LYS A 70 9.08 -13.56 17.52
C LYS A 70 8.03 -12.92 18.42
N ASP A 71 8.39 -12.70 19.67
CA ASP A 71 7.67 -11.77 20.53
C ASP A 71 8.12 -10.35 20.19
N PHE A 72 7.16 -9.47 19.87
CA PHE A 72 7.46 -8.07 19.58
C PHE A 72 6.33 -7.15 20.00
N SER A 73 6.68 -5.88 20.15
CA SER A 73 5.74 -4.77 20.26
C SER A 73 5.80 -3.95 18.98
N LEU A 74 4.65 -3.48 18.50
CA LEU A 74 4.58 -2.60 17.32
C LEU A 74 5.44 -1.35 17.53
N PRO A 75 6.34 -1.01 16.59
CA PRO A 75 7.08 0.25 16.63
C PRO A 75 6.14 1.45 16.58
N SER A 76 6.57 2.59 17.14
CA SER A 76 5.74 3.79 17.24
C SER A 76 5.77 4.67 16.01
N THR A 77 6.72 4.45 15.09
CA THR A 77 6.88 5.28 13.89
C THR A 77 6.77 4.47 12.60
N LEU A 78 6.22 5.10 11.56
CA LEU A 78 6.09 4.49 10.23
C LEU A 78 7.44 4.05 9.63
N ASP A 79 8.51 4.82 9.85
CA ASP A 79 9.84 4.50 9.34
C ASP A 79 10.43 3.24 10.00
N GLU A 80 10.26 3.10 11.32
CA GLU A 80 10.67 1.90 12.05
C GLU A 80 9.86 0.69 11.60
N LYS A 81 8.54 0.82 11.43
CA LYS A 81 7.68 -0.23 10.89
C LYS A 81 8.18 -0.71 9.52
N LYS A 82 8.45 0.22 8.58
CA LYS A 82 8.99 -0.10 7.25
C LYS A 82 10.33 -0.83 7.31
N LYS A 83 11.25 -0.37 8.16
CA LYS A 83 12.55 -1.01 8.35
C LYS A 83 12.41 -2.42 8.91
N LEU A 84 11.57 -2.60 9.93
CA LEU A 84 11.37 -3.88 10.59
C LEU A 84 10.74 -4.91 9.64
N VAL A 85 9.68 -4.52 8.92
CA VAL A 85 9.05 -5.36 7.88
C VAL A 85 10.07 -5.81 6.84
N ASN A 86 10.93 -4.90 6.37
CA ASN A 86 11.95 -5.25 5.39
C ASN A 86 12.98 -6.26 5.95
N VAL A 87 13.46 -6.06 7.17
CA VAL A 87 14.40 -6.98 7.83
C VAL A 87 13.79 -8.37 7.99
N TRP A 88 12.55 -8.45 8.46
CA TRP A 88 11.87 -9.72 8.70
C TRP A 88 11.46 -10.44 7.42
N ASN A 89 11.12 -9.72 6.36
CA ASN A 89 10.92 -10.33 5.04
C ASN A 89 12.20 -10.94 4.48
N VAL A 90 13.35 -10.28 4.68
CA VAL A 90 14.67 -10.83 4.30
C VAL A 90 14.97 -12.10 5.09
N GLU A 91 14.73 -12.10 6.40
CA GLU A 91 14.90 -13.27 7.26
C GLU A 91 13.98 -14.42 6.86
N LEU A 92 12.70 -14.14 6.61
CA LEU A 92 11.73 -15.13 6.16
C LEU A 92 12.16 -15.76 4.81
N ARG A 93 12.59 -14.93 3.85
CA ARG A 93 13.12 -15.39 2.56
C ARG A 93 14.29 -16.35 2.77
N ASP A 94 15.22 -16.00 3.65
CA ASP A 94 16.42 -16.80 3.89
C ASP A 94 16.08 -18.12 4.59
N LYS A 95 15.10 -18.09 5.52
CA LYS A 95 14.53 -19.30 6.14
C LYS A 95 13.90 -20.23 5.09
N ILE A 96 13.00 -19.71 4.24
CA ILE A 96 12.35 -20.46 3.16
C ILE A 96 13.37 -21.12 2.25
N ARG A 97 14.41 -20.38 1.83
CA ARG A 97 15.48 -20.91 0.97
C ARG A 97 16.32 -21.99 1.66
N LYS A 98 16.67 -21.79 2.92
CA LYS A 98 17.52 -22.71 3.69
C LYS A 98 16.81 -24.03 3.99
N GLU A 99 15.55 -23.94 4.42
CA GLU A 99 14.73 -25.08 4.83
C GLU A 99 14.06 -25.78 3.63
N LYS A 100 14.18 -25.21 2.41
CA LYS A 100 13.53 -25.70 1.18
C LYS A 100 12.02 -25.89 1.37
N LEU A 101 11.39 -24.96 2.09
CA LEU A 101 9.96 -24.98 2.36
C LEU A 101 9.20 -24.92 1.02
N SER A 102 8.23 -25.81 0.87
CA SER A 102 7.50 -25.99 -0.39
C SER A 102 6.43 -24.90 -0.53
N VAL A 103 6.02 -24.61 -1.77
CA VAL A 103 4.84 -23.77 -2.05
C VAL A 103 3.55 -24.44 -1.53
N GLU A 104 3.61 -25.76 -1.29
CA GLU A 104 2.54 -26.54 -0.66
C GLU A 104 2.39 -26.24 0.85
N ASP A 105 3.40 -25.62 1.49
CA ASP A 105 3.31 -25.15 2.87
C ASP A 105 2.37 -23.94 2.93
N SER A 106 1.10 -24.22 3.23
CA SER A 106 -0.01 -23.27 3.18
C SER A 106 0.29 -21.94 3.89
N ILE A 107 0.98 -21.95 5.02
CA ILE A 107 1.12 -20.75 5.86
C ILE A 107 2.05 -19.71 5.23
N TYR A 108 3.19 -20.12 4.66
CA TYR A 108 4.13 -19.21 4.00
C TYR A 108 3.57 -18.67 2.69
N TRP A 109 2.93 -19.52 1.90
CA TRP A 109 2.24 -19.11 0.68
C TRP A 109 1.11 -18.13 0.98
N ASN A 110 0.28 -18.41 1.98
CA ASN A 110 -0.82 -17.53 2.39
C ASN A 110 -0.29 -16.15 2.80
N HIS A 111 0.81 -16.09 3.56
CA HIS A 111 1.42 -14.81 3.93
C HIS A 111 1.87 -14.00 2.71
N VAL A 112 2.62 -14.61 1.79
CA VAL A 112 3.10 -13.93 0.57
C VAL A 112 1.92 -13.48 -0.29
N ARG A 113 0.92 -14.35 -0.48
CA ARG A 113 -0.31 -14.03 -1.22
C ARG A 113 -1.02 -12.83 -0.60
N GLU A 114 -1.26 -12.86 0.70
CA GLU A 114 -2.00 -11.80 1.40
C GLU A 114 -1.28 -10.45 1.30
N THR A 115 0.03 -10.43 1.54
CA THR A 115 0.85 -9.22 1.43
C THR A 115 0.84 -8.65 -0.01
N VAL A 116 0.77 -9.51 -1.03
CA VAL A 116 0.65 -9.05 -2.43
C VAL A 116 -0.73 -8.48 -2.71
N ILE A 117 -1.81 -9.15 -2.26
CA ILE A 117 -3.19 -8.66 -2.42
C ILE A 117 -3.33 -7.27 -1.81
N GLU A 118 -2.90 -7.13 -0.56
CA GLU A 118 -2.91 -5.88 0.19
C GLU A 118 -2.18 -4.74 -0.55
N LYS A 119 -1.01 -5.02 -1.15
CA LYS A 119 -0.27 -4.03 -1.95
C LYS A 119 -0.99 -3.68 -3.25
N VAL A 120 -1.60 -4.67 -3.91
CA VAL A 120 -2.33 -4.46 -5.15
C VAL A 120 -3.57 -3.62 -4.92
N GLU A 121 -4.31 -3.83 -3.82
CA GLU A 121 -5.51 -3.06 -3.48
C GLU A 121 -5.26 -1.55 -3.37
N ILE A 122 -4.09 -1.13 -2.88
CA ILE A 122 -3.70 0.29 -2.84
C ILE A 122 -3.69 0.88 -4.27
N THR A 123 -3.09 0.14 -5.21
CA THR A 123 -2.95 0.58 -6.59
C THR A 123 -4.21 0.39 -7.42
N ASN A 124 -4.95 -0.69 -7.16
CA ASN A 124 -6.17 -1.08 -7.86
C ASN A 124 -7.28 -1.40 -6.83
N PRO A 125 -8.11 -0.40 -6.48
CA PRO A 125 -9.13 -0.58 -5.44
C PRO A 125 -10.25 -1.54 -5.83
N ARG A 126 -10.35 -1.97 -7.10
CA ARG A 126 -11.37 -2.94 -7.55
C ARG A 126 -10.91 -4.40 -7.49
N PHE A 127 -9.67 -4.64 -7.05
CA PHE A 127 -9.06 -5.96 -7.12
C PHE A 127 -9.85 -7.05 -6.36
N ASN A 128 -10.39 -6.74 -5.18
CA ASN A 128 -11.16 -7.69 -4.36
C ASN A 128 -12.69 -7.61 -4.53
N THR A 129 -13.21 -6.72 -5.38
CA THR A 129 -14.67 -6.64 -5.65
C THR A 129 -15.18 -7.67 -6.66
N GLU A 130 -14.28 -8.44 -7.29
CA GLU A 130 -14.61 -9.46 -8.30
C GLU A 130 -14.43 -10.91 -7.79
N SER A 131 -14.27 -11.12 -6.47
CA SER A 131 -14.11 -12.44 -5.84
C SER A 131 -15.33 -12.90 -5.07
#